data_AF-A0A3E0PJC1-F1
#
_entry.id   AF-A0A3E0PJC1-F1
#
_cell.length_a   1.000
_cell.length_b   1.000
_cell.length_c   1.000
_cell.angle_alpha   90.00
_cell.angle_beta   90.00
_cell.angle_gamma   90.00
#
_symmetry.space_group_name_H-M   'P 1'
#
loop_
_entity.id
_entity.type
_entity.pdbx_description
1 polymer ?
#
loop_
_entity_poly.entity_id
_entity_poly.type
_entity_poly.pdbx_seq_one_letter_code
_entity_poly.pdbx_strand_id
1 'polypeptide(L)'
;MTKLTKQLMGAAVLALSIAGTSAAQYGTIQTNDGVSISIKTVTTPSGSNDRSFGNIYSSQSEGIVHRVMTDRKNKIYLGYDLSVERLGDSGQFRVTIRPLSKTPDALTKNSSGGTGAVQGSGEGGYSVSVGKNRTGAVQGSGVSMATGKSGSPDYTDYSPQSLQSYPDPVVIDDGDSISIDLLENPATGTKISDVITINYRGGQFGAIYSADSSAKDFTMDDLILRIEYPSIQVNEERFTSRAGVAGNVIWVYIPGKGRFVFSFVPQPGYGFTKTGVIEDKNIRFSLNGDVYNLTSKSTVLCYGGKWNLWVMHDADYTPDSSGINPSDLNLGGTSSVDLLFRAPMEMMEL
;
A
#
# COMPACT_ATOMS: atom_id res chain seq x y z
N MET A 1 18.90 -42.87 -47.92
CA MET A 1 17.71 -43.07 -47.07
C MET A 1 18.25 -43.45 -45.68
N THR A 2 18.12 -42.74 -44.58
CA THR A 2 17.34 -41.53 -44.23
C THR A 2 18.04 -40.95 -42.98
N LYS A 3 18.35 -39.65 -42.98
CA LYS A 3 18.84 -38.92 -41.79
C LYS A 3 17.69 -38.80 -40.79
N LEU A 4 17.87 -39.29 -39.56
CA LEU A 4 17.00 -38.97 -38.44
C LEU A 4 17.78 -38.09 -37.46
N THR A 5 17.73 -36.79 -37.70
CA THR A 5 18.21 -35.76 -36.79
C THR A 5 17.18 -35.65 -35.66
N LYS A 6 17.47 -36.25 -34.49
CA LYS A 6 16.70 -35.98 -33.27
C LYS A 6 17.02 -34.55 -32.82
N GLN A 7 16.11 -33.62 -33.10
CA GLN A 7 15.99 -32.38 -32.33
C GLN A 7 15.67 -32.76 -30.89
N LEU A 8 16.68 -32.76 -30.02
CA LEU A 8 16.43 -32.46 -28.62
C LEU A 8 16.04 -30.98 -28.57
N MET A 9 14.75 -30.70 -28.38
CA MET A 9 14.34 -29.45 -27.78
C MET A 9 14.96 -29.40 -26.38
N GLY A 10 16.08 -28.71 -26.26
CA GLY A 10 16.64 -28.36 -24.96
C GLY A 10 15.67 -27.41 -24.28
N ALA A 11 14.90 -27.91 -23.33
CA ALA A 11 14.28 -27.05 -22.32
C ALA A 11 15.43 -26.39 -21.57
N ALA A 12 15.73 -25.13 -21.90
CA ALA A 12 16.64 -24.32 -21.13
C ALA A 12 15.99 -24.08 -19.76
N VAL A 13 16.34 -24.92 -18.78
CA VAL A 13 16.04 -24.66 -17.37
C VAL A 13 16.87 -23.44 -17.00
N LEU A 14 16.25 -22.26 -17.08
CA LEU A 14 16.83 -21.04 -16.54
C LEU A 14 16.85 -21.21 -15.02
N ALA A 15 17.99 -21.67 -14.50
CA ALA A 15 18.24 -21.67 -13.08
C ALA A 15 18.41 -20.21 -12.64
N LEU A 16 17.29 -19.52 -12.42
CA LEU A 16 17.28 -18.33 -11.60
C LEU A 16 17.80 -18.78 -10.24
N SER A 17 19.02 -18.37 -9.91
CA SER A 17 19.48 -18.43 -8.53
C SER A 17 18.69 -17.36 -7.77
N ILE A 18 17.42 -17.63 -7.47
CA ILE A 18 16.64 -16.87 -6.49
C ILE A 18 17.16 -17.30 -5.12
N ALA A 19 18.43 -17.01 -4.87
CA ALA A 19 19.01 -17.02 -3.56
C ALA A 19 18.85 -15.58 -3.06
N GLY A 20 17.66 -15.25 -2.54
CA GLY A 20 17.52 -13.99 -1.82
C GLY A 20 16.13 -13.33 -1.84
N THR A 21 15.34 -13.56 -0.80
CA THR A 21 14.76 -12.58 0.14
C THR A 21 14.23 -11.22 -0.34
N SER A 22 13.06 -10.84 0.18
CA SER A 22 12.54 -9.49 0.11
C SER A 22 12.25 -8.97 1.51
N ALA A 23 12.88 -7.86 1.92
CA ALA A 23 12.16 -6.93 2.80
C ALA A 23 10.96 -6.44 1.99
N ALA A 24 9.75 -6.45 2.58
CA ALA A 24 8.58 -6.15 1.79
C ALA A 24 8.73 -4.77 1.13
N GLN A 25 8.80 -4.75 -0.19
CA GLN A 25 9.00 -3.52 -0.92
C GLN A 25 7.63 -2.88 -1.09
N TYR A 26 7.40 -1.81 -0.34
CA TYR A 26 6.16 -1.06 -0.38
C TYR A 26 6.30 0.12 -1.35
N GLY A 27 5.30 0.30 -2.20
CA GLY A 27 5.15 1.53 -3.00
C GLY A 27 3.69 1.91 -3.12
N THR A 28 3.39 3.18 -2.90
CA THR A 28 2.07 3.74 -3.17
C THR A 28 2.16 4.69 -4.36
N ILE A 29 1.18 4.57 -5.26
CA ILE A 29 1.04 5.38 -6.47
C ILE A 29 -0.33 6.05 -6.39
N GLN A 30 -0.37 7.37 -6.55
CA GLN A 30 -1.62 8.13 -6.63
C GLN A 30 -1.87 8.51 -8.08
N THR A 31 -2.96 8.05 -8.67
CA THR A 31 -3.39 8.43 -10.01
C THR A 31 -4.12 9.78 -9.98
N ASN A 32 -4.24 10.45 -11.15
CA ASN A 32 -4.86 11.77 -11.25
C ASN A 32 -6.35 11.78 -10.88
N ASP A 33 -7.03 10.65 -11.00
CA ASP A 33 -8.44 10.46 -10.64
C ASP A 33 -8.64 10.14 -9.15
N GLY A 34 -7.57 10.15 -8.34
CA GLY A 34 -7.64 9.99 -6.88
C GLY A 34 -7.58 8.54 -6.39
N VAL A 35 -7.26 7.59 -7.28
CA VAL A 35 -6.99 6.20 -6.89
C VAL A 35 -5.56 6.09 -6.36
N SER A 36 -5.45 5.46 -5.20
CA SER A 36 -4.24 5.10 -4.48
C SER A 36 -3.97 3.61 -4.64
N ILE A 37 -2.96 3.26 -5.40
CA ILE A 37 -2.52 1.89 -5.63
C ILE A 37 -1.33 1.62 -4.72
N SER A 38 -1.48 0.72 -3.75
CA SER A 38 -0.37 0.24 -2.92
C SER A 38 0.08 -1.14 -3.39
N ILE A 39 1.38 -1.31 -3.60
CA ILE A 39 1.98 -2.59 -4.00
C ILE A 39 2.97 -2.99 -2.93
N LYS A 40 2.79 -4.19 -2.36
CA LYS A 40 3.67 -4.80 -1.37
C LYS A 40 4.22 -6.10 -1.92
N THR A 41 5.53 -6.18 -2.09
CA THR A 41 6.19 -7.45 -2.44
C THR A 41 6.37 -8.32 -1.21
N VAL A 42 6.04 -9.60 -1.30
CA VAL A 42 6.18 -10.59 -0.23
C VAL A 42 6.94 -11.81 -0.73
N THR A 43 7.65 -12.47 0.18
CA THR A 43 8.29 -13.78 -0.07
C THR A 43 7.75 -14.84 0.86
N THR A 44 7.52 -16.04 0.33
CA THR A 44 7.04 -17.20 1.10
C THR A 44 8.02 -18.37 0.95
N PRO A 45 8.54 -18.96 2.06
CA PRO A 45 8.31 -18.57 3.46
C PRO A 45 9.04 -17.28 3.88
N SER A 46 8.45 -16.57 4.85
CA SER A 46 8.98 -15.33 5.43
C SER A 46 10.25 -15.60 6.25
N GLY A 47 11.40 -14.97 5.93
CA GLY A 47 12.58 -15.04 6.82
C GLY A 47 13.96 -15.15 6.18
N SER A 48 14.16 -14.70 4.94
CA SER A 48 15.51 -14.62 4.37
C SER A 48 15.95 -13.13 4.35
N ASN A 49 17.27 -12.82 4.48
CA ASN A 49 17.83 -11.46 4.65
C ASN A 49 18.82 -10.90 3.58
N ASP A 50 18.58 -11.01 2.27
CA ASP A 50 19.35 -10.41 1.18
C ASP A 50 18.50 -9.81 0.04
N ARG A 51 18.75 -8.53 -0.27
CA ARG A 51 18.01 -7.68 -1.22
C ARG A 51 18.50 -7.86 -2.67
N SER A 52 17.84 -8.67 -3.48
CA SER A 52 18.21 -8.79 -4.92
C SER A 52 17.31 -8.00 -5.87
N PHE A 53 16.02 -7.85 -5.57
CA PHE A 53 15.08 -7.15 -6.46
C PHE A 53 14.89 -5.69 -6.04
N GLY A 54 15.32 -4.78 -6.93
CA GLY A 54 15.26 -3.34 -6.70
C GLY A 54 14.47 -2.56 -7.75
N ASN A 55 13.91 -1.44 -7.27
CA ASN A 55 13.27 -0.28 -7.92
C ASN A 55 11.86 -0.45 -8.48
N ILE A 56 10.93 0.37 -7.97
CA ILE A 56 9.57 0.59 -8.51
C ILE A 56 9.65 1.72 -9.54
N TYR A 57 9.29 1.46 -10.79
CA TYR A 57 9.18 2.50 -11.82
C TYR A 57 7.73 2.69 -12.27
N SER A 58 6.91 3.33 -11.43
CA SER A 58 5.58 3.74 -11.86
C SER A 58 5.66 5.03 -12.68
N SER A 59 5.79 4.94 -14.01
CA SER A 59 5.46 6.10 -14.85
C SER A 59 3.96 6.06 -15.16
N GLN A 60 3.23 7.11 -14.79
CA GLN A 60 1.85 7.27 -15.26
C GLN A 60 1.89 7.86 -16.67
N SER A 61 1.78 6.99 -17.67
CA SER A 61 1.33 7.39 -18.99
C SER A 61 0.00 6.71 -19.21
N GLU A 62 -1.04 7.47 -19.55
CA GLU A 62 -2.31 6.91 -20.03
C GLU A 62 -3.05 6.01 -19.01
N GLY A 63 -2.90 6.27 -17.71
CA GLY A 63 -3.58 5.50 -16.66
C GLY A 63 -2.98 4.11 -16.39
N ILE A 64 -1.80 3.82 -16.95
CA ILE A 64 -1.08 2.57 -16.74
C ILE A 64 0.05 2.81 -15.74
N VAL A 65 0.15 1.93 -14.76
CA VAL A 65 1.29 1.78 -13.85
C VAL A 65 2.20 0.70 -14.39
N HIS A 66 3.47 1.02 -14.60
CA HIS A 66 4.48 0.02 -14.89
C HIS A 66 5.13 -0.46 -13.59
N ARG A 67 5.13 -1.76 -13.35
CA ARG A 67 5.88 -2.39 -12.26
C ARG A 67 7.06 -3.10 -12.89
N VAL A 68 8.27 -2.78 -12.45
CA VAL A 68 9.51 -3.42 -12.91
C VAL A 68 10.27 -3.86 -11.68
N MET A 69 10.90 -5.03 -11.75
CA MET A 69 11.81 -5.55 -10.73
C MET A 69 13.09 -5.98 -11.44
N THR A 70 14.23 -5.73 -10.80
CA THR A 70 15.54 -5.97 -11.41
C THR A 70 16.39 -6.89 -10.56
N ASP A 71 16.95 -7.93 -11.16
CA ASP A 71 18.08 -8.68 -10.64
C ASP A 71 19.35 -8.12 -11.28
N ARG A 72 20.03 -7.24 -10.55
CA ARG A 72 21.25 -6.57 -11.03
C ARG A 72 22.41 -7.52 -11.21
N LYS A 73 22.45 -8.64 -10.45
CA LYS A 73 23.54 -9.60 -10.48
C LYS A 73 23.47 -10.45 -11.74
N ASN A 74 22.29 -10.94 -12.06
CA ASN A 74 22.06 -11.78 -13.22
C ASN A 74 21.68 -11.00 -14.48
N LYS A 75 21.55 -9.67 -14.37
CA LYS A 75 21.14 -8.78 -15.46
C LYS A 75 19.80 -9.23 -16.05
N ILE A 76 18.83 -9.48 -15.17
CA ILE A 76 17.47 -9.85 -15.55
C ILE A 76 16.51 -8.80 -15.02
N TYR A 77 15.49 -8.46 -15.80
CA TYR A 77 14.36 -7.68 -15.31
C TYR A 77 13.05 -8.38 -15.62
N LEU A 78 12.08 -8.21 -14.74
CA LEU A 78 10.72 -8.69 -14.93
C LEU A 78 9.76 -7.55 -14.59
N GLY A 79 8.54 -7.60 -15.11
CA GLY A 79 7.57 -6.55 -14.83
C GLY A 79 6.23 -6.80 -15.47
N TYR A 80 5.29 -5.93 -15.13
CA TYR A 80 3.93 -5.95 -15.67
C TYR A 80 3.36 -4.53 -15.76
N ASP A 81 2.35 -4.40 -16.60
CA ASP A 81 1.49 -3.23 -16.67
C ASP A 81 0.27 -3.48 -15.79
N LEU A 82 -0.04 -2.51 -14.92
CA LEU A 82 -1.22 -2.50 -14.06
C LEU A 82 -2.10 -1.33 -14.47
N SER A 83 -3.34 -1.60 -14.84
CA SER A 83 -4.36 -0.57 -15.05
C SER A 83 -5.51 -0.79 -14.09
N VAL A 84 -6.01 0.32 -13.55
CA VAL A 84 -7.14 0.33 -12.62
C VAL A 84 -8.20 1.23 -13.22
N GLU A 85 -9.36 0.66 -13.52
CA GLU A 85 -10.51 1.37 -14.08
C GLU A 85 -11.61 1.39 -13.03
N ARG A 86 -12.13 2.57 -12.68
CA ARG A 86 -13.27 2.68 -11.78
C ARG A 86 -14.56 2.30 -12.50
N LEU A 87 -15.37 1.43 -11.89
CA LEU A 87 -16.65 0.96 -12.44
C LEU A 87 -17.80 1.76 -11.84
N GLY A 88 -18.05 2.94 -12.39
CA GLY A 88 -19.12 3.83 -11.92
C GLY A 88 -18.89 4.34 -10.49
N ASP A 89 -19.98 4.49 -9.73
CA ASP A 89 -19.94 5.10 -8.40
C ASP A 89 -19.95 4.12 -7.23
N SER A 90 -19.97 2.82 -7.50
CA SER A 90 -20.07 1.78 -6.47
C SER A 90 -18.80 1.63 -5.61
N GLY A 91 -17.74 2.39 -5.89
CA GLY A 91 -16.43 2.17 -5.29
C GLY A 91 -15.75 0.91 -5.82
N GLN A 92 -16.22 0.35 -6.93
CA GLN A 92 -15.62 -0.81 -7.56
C GLN A 92 -14.56 -0.44 -8.59
N PHE A 93 -13.56 -1.30 -8.69
CA PHE A 93 -12.43 -1.16 -9.59
C PHE A 93 -12.25 -2.43 -10.40
N ARG A 94 -12.15 -2.28 -11.72
CA ARG A 94 -11.59 -3.31 -12.58
C ARG A 94 -10.08 -3.17 -12.57
N VAL A 95 -9.40 -4.16 -12.01
CA VAL A 95 -7.95 -4.26 -12.02
C VAL A 95 -7.54 -5.21 -13.14
N THR A 96 -6.63 -4.76 -13.99
CA THR A 96 -6.09 -5.55 -15.10
C THR A 96 -4.56 -5.55 -15.04
N ILE A 97 -3.97 -6.75 -15.10
CA ILE A 97 -2.52 -6.94 -15.11
C ILE A 97 -2.12 -7.56 -16.45
N ARG A 98 -1.15 -6.95 -17.15
CA ARG A 98 -0.71 -7.34 -18.49
C ARG A 98 0.81 -7.44 -18.58
N PRO A 99 1.35 -8.12 -19.60
CA PRO A 99 2.77 -8.05 -19.89
C PRO A 99 3.27 -6.61 -19.97
N LEU A 100 4.47 -6.38 -19.44
CA LEU A 100 5.11 -5.06 -19.46
C LEU A 100 5.20 -4.53 -20.89
N SER A 101 4.59 -3.38 -21.18
CA SER A 101 4.61 -2.79 -22.52
C SER A 101 5.89 -2.01 -22.84
N LYS A 102 6.70 -1.69 -21.83
CA LYS A 102 7.93 -0.90 -22.01
C LYS A 102 9.11 -1.79 -22.43
N THR A 103 9.84 -1.32 -23.44
CA THR A 103 11.12 -1.90 -23.85
C THR A 103 12.25 -1.47 -22.90
N PRO A 104 13.39 -2.19 -22.87
CA PRO A 104 14.57 -1.78 -22.10
C PRO A 104 14.96 -0.32 -22.33
N ASP A 105 15.05 0.10 -23.60
CA ASP A 105 15.38 1.48 -23.97
C ASP A 105 14.40 2.50 -23.38
N ALA A 106 13.10 2.18 -23.36
CA ALA A 106 12.07 3.04 -22.81
C ALA A 106 12.17 3.15 -21.28
N LEU A 107 12.52 2.05 -20.60
CA LEU A 107 12.78 2.03 -19.16
C LEU A 107 14.02 2.88 -18.82
N THR A 108 15.12 2.75 -19.57
CA THR A 108 16.34 3.55 -19.37
C THR A 108 16.07 5.05 -19.56
N LYS A 109 15.38 5.45 -20.63
CA LYS A 109 15.12 6.87 -20.94
C LYS A 109 14.23 7.57 -19.90
N ASN A 110 13.12 6.95 -19.51
CA ASN A 110 12.16 7.54 -18.57
C ASN A 110 12.71 7.71 -17.15
N SER A 111 13.74 6.93 -16.81
CA SER A 111 14.38 6.93 -15.51
C SER A 111 15.27 8.16 -15.24
N SER A 112 15.51 8.99 -16.27
CA SER A 112 16.37 10.18 -16.24
C SER A 112 15.62 11.52 -16.19
N GLY A 113 14.29 11.53 -16.33
CA GLY A 113 13.50 12.76 -16.56
C GLY A 113 12.19 12.93 -15.77
N GLY A 114 11.78 11.97 -14.93
CA GLY A 114 10.50 12.04 -14.22
C GLY A 114 10.60 12.47 -12.76
N THR A 115 10.15 13.68 -12.42
CA THR A 115 9.87 14.15 -11.04
C THR A 115 8.60 13.53 -10.43
N GLY A 116 8.28 12.28 -10.75
CA GLY A 116 7.28 11.51 -10.02
C GLY A 116 7.96 10.94 -8.76
N ALA A 117 7.57 11.42 -7.58
CA ALA A 117 8.17 11.00 -6.33
C ALA A 117 8.00 9.47 -6.10
N VAL A 118 9.05 8.70 -6.41
CA VAL A 118 9.21 7.32 -5.96
C VAL A 118 9.79 7.39 -4.56
N GLN A 119 8.97 7.13 -3.54
CA GLN A 119 9.42 7.07 -2.15
C GLN A 119 9.77 5.62 -1.80
N GLY A 120 10.89 5.13 -2.32
CA GLY A 120 11.51 3.90 -1.83
C GLY A 120 12.37 4.24 -0.62
N SER A 121 11.85 4.10 0.60
CA SER A 121 12.63 4.29 1.82
C SER A 121 13.49 3.05 2.09
N GLY A 122 14.72 3.06 1.58
CA GLY A 122 15.83 2.52 2.37
C GLY A 122 16.03 3.43 3.59
N GLU A 123 16.37 2.84 4.73
CA GLU A 123 16.48 3.50 6.04
C GLU A 123 17.10 4.91 6.00
N GLY A 124 16.39 5.87 6.61
CA GLY A 124 16.92 7.20 6.93
C GLY A 124 16.23 8.38 6.24
N GLY A 125 15.24 8.97 6.93
CA GLY A 125 14.84 10.38 6.72
C GLY A 125 13.56 10.61 5.92
N TYR A 126 12.49 11.00 6.60
CA TYR A 126 11.32 11.61 5.99
C TYR A 126 11.67 13.01 5.43
N SER A 127 11.37 13.27 4.17
CA SER A 127 11.29 14.64 3.64
C SER A 127 9.90 14.90 3.07
N VAL A 128 9.33 16.04 3.44
CA VAL A 128 8.04 16.55 2.97
C VAL A 128 8.33 17.53 1.85
N SER A 129 7.77 17.28 0.66
CA SER A 129 7.77 18.22 -0.45
C SER A 129 6.80 19.36 -0.15
N VAL A 130 7.31 20.49 0.39
CA VAL A 130 6.54 21.73 0.50
C VAL A 130 6.62 22.48 -0.83
N GLY A 131 5.46 22.69 -1.46
CA GLY A 131 5.35 23.58 -2.62
C GLY A 131 5.85 24.98 -2.27
N LYS A 132 6.76 25.52 -3.08
CA LYS A 132 7.34 26.86 -2.90
C LYS A 132 6.25 27.92 -3.04
N ASN A 133 5.75 28.46 -1.93
CA ASN A 133 5.17 29.80 -1.92
C ASN A 133 6.29 30.83 -1.69
N ARG A 134 6.38 31.77 -2.63
CA ARG A 134 7.28 32.93 -2.59
C ARG A 134 6.94 33.80 -1.40
N THR A 135 7.91 34.03 -0.50
CA THR A 135 8.35 35.34 0.02
C THR A 135 9.29 35.16 1.22
N GLY A 136 10.42 35.89 1.22
CA GLY A 136 11.09 36.36 2.44
C GLY A 136 12.16 35.44 3.04
N ALA A 137 13.39 35.94 3.06
CA ALA A 137 14.61 35.28 3.55
C ALA A 137 14.66 35.10 5.07
N VAL A 138 15.34 34.04 5.55
CA VAL A 138 16.39 34.11 6.58
C VAL A 138 17.43 33.01 6.32
N GLN A 139 18.68 33.45 6.39
CA GLN A 139 19.95 32.76 6.16
C GLN A 139 20.25 31.73 7.27
N GLY A 140 20.62 30.51 6.90
CA GLY A 140 21.05 29.46 7.84
C GLY A 140 22.19 28.63 7.24
N SER A 141 23.33 28.63 7.94
CA SER A 141 24.60 28.02 7.57
C SER A 141 24.54 26.52 7.27
N GLY A 142 25.36 26.11 6.32
CA GLY A 142 25.28 24.82 5.64
C GLY A 142 25.79 23.61 6.41
N VAL A 143 25.17 22.48 6.07
CA VAL A 143 25.80 21.15 6.06
C VAL A 143 25.52 20.58 4.66
N SER A 144 26.56 20.52 3.83
CA SER A 144 26.52 19.91 2.51
C SER A 144 26.57 18.39 2.67
N MET A 145 25.43 17.72 2.47
CA MET A 145 25.36 16.26 2.32
C MET A 145 25.38 15.96 0.82
N ALA A 146 26.38 15.20 0.38
CA ALA A 146 26.57 14.82 -1.01
C ALA A 146 25.31 14.14 -1.58
N THR A 147 24.69 14.77 -2.57
CA THR A 147 23.62 14.18 -3.38
C THR A 147 24.23 13.19 -4.36
N GLY A 148 24.50 11.97 -3.88
CA GLY A 148 24.75 10.85 -4.78
C GLY A 148 23.50 10.65 -5.63
N LYS A 149 23.53 11.03 -6.92
CA LYS A 149 22.52 10.62 -7.88
C LYS A 149 22.50 9.10 -7.88
N SER A 150 21.48 8.49 -7.29
CA SER A 150 21.12 7.10 -7.55
C SER A 150 20.75 7.01 -9.02
N GLY A 151 21.73 6.74 -9.89
CA GLY A 151 21.50 6.50 -11.30
C GLY A 151 20.57 5.29 -11.41
N SER A 152 19.43 5.49 -12.08
CA SER A 152 18.59 4.38 -12.49
C SER A 152 19.40 3.38 -13.32
N PRO A 153 19.12 2.06 -13.22
CA PRO A 153 19.82 1.07 -14.03
C PRO A 153 19.65 1.39 -15.52
N ASP A 154 20.73 1.24 -16.28
CA ASP A 154 20.60 1.08 -17.72
C ASP A 154 20.07 -0.33 -17.96
N TYR A 155 18.88 -0.45 -18.53
CA TYR A 155 18.22 -1.72 -18.81
C TYR A 155 18.68 -2.36 -20.12
N THR A 156 19.46 -1.66 -20.95
CA THR A 156 19.85 -2.14 -22.28
C THR A 156 20.68 -3.42 -22.24
N ASP A 157 21.37 -3.70 -21.13
CA ASP A 157 22.12 -4.93 -20.89
C ASP A 157 21.36 -5.99 -20.06
N TYR A 158 20.08 -5.75 -19.73
CA TYR A 158 19.25 -6.69 -18.99
C TYR A 158 18.39 -7.55 -19.93
N SER A 159 18.28 -8.84 -19.60
CA SER A 159 17.36 -9.77 -20.25
C SER A 159 15.94 -9.65 -19.67
N PRO A 160 14.90 -9.48 -20.50
CA PRO A 160 13.51 -9.51 -20.04
C PRO A 160 13.09 -10.91 -19.60
N GLN A 161 12.33 -10.97 -18.53
CA GLN A 161 11.62 -12.16 -18.09
C GLN A 161 10.12 -11.87 -17.92
N SER A 162 9.30 -12.73 -18.51
CA SER A 162 7.86 -12.69 -18.36
C SER A 162 7.41 -13.45 -17.12
N LEU A 163 6.29 -13.01 -16.56
CA LEU A 163 5.53 -13.77 -15.58
C LEU A 163 5.09 -15.12 -16.15
N GLN A 164 4.95 -16.13 -15.28
CA GLN A 164 4.44 -17.45 -15.66
C GLN A 164 2.99 -17.37 -16.19
N SER A 165 2.18 -16.54 -15.55
CA SER A 165 0.79 -16.30 -15.92
C SER A 165 0.35 -14.90 -15.52
N TYR A 166 -0.63 -14.35 -16.26
CA TYR A 166 -1.31 -13.12 -15.91
C TYR A 166 -2.75 -13.48 -15.52
N PRO A 167 -3.28 -12.94 -14.41
CA PRO A 167 -4.67 -13.18 -14.04
C PRO A 167 -5.61 -12.48 -15.04
N ASP A 168 -6.80 -13.05 -15.21
CA ASP A 168 -7.88 -12.35 -15.89
C ASP A 168 -8.25 -11.06 -15.14
N PRO A 169 -8.83 -10.04 -15.80
CA PRO A 169 -9.30 -8.84 -15.12
C PRO A 169 -10.25 -9.17 -13.97
N VAL A 170 -9.99 -8.58 -12.80
CA VAL A 170 -10.79 -8.80 -11.59
C VAL A 170 -11.51 -7.51 -11.23
N VAL A 171 -12.76 -7.63 -10.79
CA VAL A 171 -13.49 -6.52 -10.16
C VAL A 171 -13.34 -6.66 -8.66
N ILE A 172 -12.86 -5.60 -8.00
CA ILE A 172 -12.68 -5.52 -6.57
C ILE A 172 -13.32 -4.27 -6.00
N ASP A 173 -13.64 -4.27 -4.71
CA ASP A 173 -14.17 -3.10 -4.03
C ASP A 173 -13.04 -2.16 -3.54
N ASP A 174 -13.40 -0.96 -3.09
CA ASP A 174 -12.47 0.00 -2.53
C ASP A 174 -11.81 -0.55 -1.25
N GLY A 175 -10.48 -0.56 -1.19
CA GLY A 175 -9.68 -1.11 -0.09
C GLY A 175 -9.27 -2.58 -0.31
N ASP A 176 -9.80 -3.27 -1.32
CA ASP A 176 -9.48 -4.66 -1.60
C ASP A 176 -8.05 -4.84 -2.09
N SER A 177 -7.54 -6.06 -1.88
CA SER A 177 -6.23 -6.48 -2.36
C SER A 177 -6.33 -7.72 -3.25
N ILE A 178 -5.51 -7.74 -4.32
CA ILE A 178 -5.24 -8.94 -5.12
C ILE A 178 -3.78 -9.34 -4.97
N SER A 179 -3.46 -10.62 -5.17
CA SER A 179 -2.08 -11.11 -5.18
C SER A 179 -1.72 -11.65 -6.56
N ILE A 180 -0.49 -11.40 -7.00
CA ILE A 180 0.09 -11.99 -8.21
C ILE A 180 1.42 -12.64 -7.88
N ASP A 181 1.58 -13.91 -8.25
CA ASP A 181 2.85 -14.63 -8.16
C ASP A 181 3.78 -14.16 -9.28
N LEU A 182 4.95 -13.65 -8.89
CA LEU A 182 5.92 -13.06 -9.80
C LEU A 182 6.95 -14.08 -10.26
N LEU A 183 7.52 -14.79 -9.29
CA LEU A 183 8.57 -15.78 -9.49
C LEU A 183 8.43 -16.90 -8.46
N GLU A 184 8.82 -18.10 -8.87
CA GLU A 184 9.00 -19.24 -7.99
C GLU A 184 10.38 -19.84 -8.22
N ASN A 185 11.10 -20.11 -7.14
CA ASN A 185 12.34 -20.87 -7.19
C ASN A 185 12.00 -22.36 -7.18
N PRO A 186 12.17 -23.10 -8.29
CA PRO A 186 11.81 -24.52 -8.33
C PRO A 186 12.69 -25.38 -7.42
N ALA A 187 13.88 -24.91 -7.03
CA ALA A 187 14.79 -25.65 -6.15
C ALA A 187 14.45 -25.48 -4.66
N THR A 188 13.89 -24.32 -4.26
CA THR A 188 13.59 -24.02 -2.85
C THR A 188 12.10 -23.90 -2.55
N GLY A 189 11.24 -23.87 -3.56
CA GLY A 189 9.81 -23.56 -3.44
C GLY A 189 9.52 -22.12 -3.02
N THR A 190 10.54 -21.25 -2.98
CA THR A 190 10.36 -19.86 -2.55
C THR A 190 9.61 -19.08 -3.60
N LYS A 191 8.51 -18.45 -3.21
CA LYS A 191 7.71 -17.57 -4.06
C LYS A 191 7.96 -16.11 -3.76
N ILE A 192 7.97 -15.28 -4.80
CA ILE A 192 7.89 -13.82 -4.72
C ILE A 192 6.55 -13.43 -5.30
N SER A 193 5.74 -12.70 -4.55
CA SER A 193 4.41 -12.24 -4.98
C SER A 193 4.25 -10.75 -4.70
N ASP A 194 3.48 -10.04 -5.52
CA ASP A 194 3.03 -8.67 -5.23
C ASP A 194 1.58 -8.71 -4.74
N VAL A 195 1.34 -8.12 -3.56
CA VAL A 195 0.01 -7.82 -3.03
C VAL A 195 -0.34 -6.39 -3.41
N ILE A 196 -1.39 -6.23 -4.21
CA ILE A 196 -1.81 -4.96 -4.79
C ILE A 196 -3.12 -4.55 -4.13
N THR A 197 -3.09 -3.47 -3.34
CA THR A 197 -4.26 -2.88 -2.69
C THR A 197 -4.71 -1.64 -3.43
N ILE A 198 -5.98 -1.57 -3.78
CA ILE A 198 -6.58 -0.38 -4.41
C ILE A 198 -7.37 0.37 -3.37
N ASN A 199 -7.10 1.66 -3.22
CA ASN A 199 -7.88 2.54 -2.35
C ASN A 199 -8.29 3.78 -3.15
N TYR A 200 -9.48 4.31 -2.91
CA TYR A 200 -9.95 5.55 -3.50
C TYR A 200 -9.89 6.62 -2.44
N ARG A 201 -9.05 7.63 -2.64
CA ARG A 201 -9.07 8.84 -1.81
C ARG A 201 -10.17 9.78 -2.31
N GLY A 202 -11.40 9.28 -2.39
CA GLY A 202 -12.61 10.06 -2.70
C GLY A 202 -12.99 11.10 -1.65
N GLY A 203 -12.20 11.22 -0.58
CA GLY A 203 -12.52 12.04 0.58
C GLY A 203 -11.45 13.07 0.94
N GLN A 204 -10.69 13.63 -0.02
CA GLN A 204 -10.20 14.99 0.27
C GLN A 204 -11.43 15.89 0.44
N PHE A 205 -11.44 16.71 1.48
CA PHE A 205 -12.44 17.76 1.62
C PHE A 205 -12.34 18.65 0.36
N GLY A 206 -13.32 18.54 -0.56
CA GLY A 206 -13.26 19.16 -1.89
C GLY A 206 -12.69 18.31 -3.03
N ALA A 207 -12.56 16.99 -2.88
CA ALA A 207 -12.30 16.09 -4.00
C ALA A 207 -13.42 16.21 -5.05
N ILE A 208 -13.03 16.16 -6.32
CA ILE A 208 -13.91 16.37 -7.47
C ILE A 208 -14.88 15.19 -7.54
N TYR A 209 -16.11 15.41 -7.07
CA TYR A 209 -17.24 14.53 -7.37
C TYR A 209 -17.38 14.44 -8.90
N SER A 210 -17.47 13.22 -9.44
CA SER A 210 -17.84 13.06 -10.84
C SER A 210 -19.24 13.64 -11.01
N ALA A 211 -19.38 14.69 -11.83
CA ALA A 211 -20.67 15.31 -12.13
C ALA A 211 -21.65 14.32 -12.79
N ASP A 212 -21.15 13.20 -13.29
CA ASP A 212 -21.91 12.14 -13.93
C ASP A 212 -22.46 11.09 -12.95
N SER A 213 -22.19 11.23 -11.65
CA SER A 213 -22.72 10.31 -10.64
C SER A 213 -24.23 10.51 -10.42
N SER A 214 -25.00 9.42 -10.44
CA SER A 214 -26.41 9.49 -10.09
C SER A 214 -26.54 9.90 -8.63
N ALA A 215 -27.45 10.82 -8.33
CA ALA A 215 -27.74 11.20 -6.94
C ALA A 215 -28.06 9.94 -6.13
N LYS A 216 -27.32 9.74 -5.04
CA LYS A 216 -27.58 8.69 -4.05
C LYS A 216 -28.13 9.32 -2.78
N ASP A 217 -29.05 8.62 -2.13
CA ASP A 217 -29.49 8.98 -0.79
C ASP A 217 -28.35 8.79 0.20
N PHE A 218 -28.22 9.74 1.13
CA PHE A 218 -27.21 9.67 2.18
C PHE A 218 -27.54 8.52 3.14
N THR A 219 -26.55 7.68 3.41
CA THR A 219 -26.61 6.58 4.36
C THR A 219 -25.54 6.72 5.44
N MET A 220 -25.65 5.96 6.52
CA MET A 220 -24.61 5.95 7.56
C MET A 220 -23.28 5.36 7.05
N ASP A 221 -23.32 4.58 5.97
CA ASP A 221 -22.13 4.03 5.30
C ASP A 221 -21.39 5.10 4.47
N ASP A 222 -21.97 6.29 4.30
CA ASP A 222 -21.29 7.44 3.69
C ASP A 222 -20.48 8.27 4.72
N LEU A 223 -20.57 7.93 6.01
CA LEU A 223 -19.84 8.64 7.07
C LEU A 223 -18.38 8.19 7.13
N ILE A 224 -17.48 9.14 6.89
CA ILE A 224 -16.04 8.97 7.00
C ILE A 224 -15.57 9.50 8.35
N LEU A 225 -14.89 8.64 9.11
CA LEU A 225 -14.11 9.03 10.28
C LEU A 225 -12.75 9.53 9.83
N ARG A 226 -12.22 10.57 10.49
CA ARG A 226 -10.88 11.11 10.21
C ARG A 226 -10.08 11.30 11.49
N ILE A 227 -8.81 10.93 11.46
CA ILE A 227 -7.86 11.22 12.53
C ILE A 227 -6.62 11.82 11.90
N GLU A 228 -6.13 12.93 12.46
CA GLU A 228 -4.93 13.61 11.96
C GLU A 228 -3.97 13.93 13.09
N TYR A 229 -2.69 13.57 12.89
CA TYR A 229 -1.62 13.83 13.84
C TYR A 229 -2.00 13.47 15.29
N PRO A 230 -2.53 12.25 15.54
CA PRO A 230 -3.15 11.94 16.81
C PRO A 230 -2.14 11.87 17.95
N SER A 231 -2.62 12.22 19.14
CA SER A 231 -2.04 11.77 20.41
C SER A 231 -3.05 10.87 21.11
N ILE A 232 -2.61 9.73 21.62
CA ILE A 232 -3.43 8.88 22.48
C ILE A 232 -2.79 8.80 23.85
N GLN A 233 -3.59 9.06 24.88
CA GLN A 233 -3.22 8.88 26.28
C GLN A 233 -3.91 7.63 26.82
N VAL A 234 -3.12 6.73 27.38
CA VAL A 234 -3.57 5.50 28.03
C VAL A 234 -3.05 5.56 29.45
N ASN A 235 -3.94 5.86 30.40
CA ASN A 235 -3.55 6.17 31.78
C ASN A 235 -2.47 7.29 31.82
N GLU A 236 -1.26 6.99 32.29
CA GLU A 236 -0.13 7.92 32.38
C GLU A 236 0.74 7.94 31.10
N GLU A 237 0.59 6.96 30.22
CA GLU A 237 1.39 6.85 29.00
C GLU A 237 0.78 7.65 27.84
N ARG A 238 1.64 8.25 27.02
CA ARG A 238 1.24 9.02 25.84
C ARG A 238 1.99 8.55 24.61
N PHE A 239 1.22 8.29 23.56
CA PHE A 239 1.74 7.96 22.23
C PHE A 239 1.31 9.05 21.24
N THR A 240 2.11 9.25 20.21
CA THR A 240 1.82 10.26 19.17
C THR A 240 2.16 9.71 17.80
N SER A 241 1.43 10.17 16.78
CA SER A 241 1.74 9.88 15.39
C SER A 241 1.70 11.16 14.58
N ARG A 242 2.55 11.25 13.56
CA ARG A 242 2.52 12.32 12.57
C ARG A 242 1.71 11.96 11.33
N ALA A 243 1.09 10.78 11.30
CA ALA A 243 0.25 10.35 10.21
C ALA A 243 -1.20 10.83 10.38
N GLY A 244 -1.99 10.67 9.33
CA GLY A 244 -3.43 10.86 9.35
C GLY A 244 -4.11 9.76 8.54
N VAL A 245 -5.36 9.48 8.89
CA VAL A 245 -6.18 8.49 8.20
C VAL A 245 -7.61 8.95 8.11
N ALA A 246 -8.30 8.47 7.08
CA ALA A 246 -9.74 8.61 6.94
C ALA A 246 -10.32 7.29 6.40
N GLY A 247 -11.55 6.98 6.77
CA GLY A 247 -12.30 5.82 6.28
C GLY A 247 -13.59 5.60 7.06
N ASN A 248 -14.44 4.69 6.58
CA ASN A 248 -15.63 4.25 7.31
C ASN A 248 -15.27 3.38 8.52
N VAL A 249 -14.19 2.62 8.37
CA VAL A 249 -13.53 1.87 9.43
C VAL A 249 -12.09 2.36 9.52
N ILE A 250 -11.69 2.83 10.70
CA ILE A 250 -10.30 3.24 10.97
C ILE A 250 -9.77 2.46 12.16
N TRP A 251 -8.46 2.25 12.22
CA TRP A 251 -7.83 1.54 13.30
C TRP A 251 -6.59 2.27 13.80
N VAL A 252 -6.27 2.04 15.07
CA VAL A 252 -5.02 2.46 15.70
C VAL A 252 -4.36 1.26 16.38
N TYR A 253 -3.08 1.07 16.13
CA TYR A 253 -2.26 0.14 16.89
C TYR A 253 -1.47 0.91 17.94
N ILE A 254 -1.57 0.47 19.19
CA ILE A 254 -0.86 1.05 20.32
C ILE A 254 0.16 0.01 20.80
N PRO A 255 1.46 0.37 20.91
CA PRO A 255 2.51 -0.53 21.38
C PRO A 255 2.13 -1.21 22.72
N GLY A 256 2.24 -2.53 22.76
CA GLY A 256 1.91 -3.33 23.95
C GLY A 256 0.42 -3.44 24.28
N LYS A 257 -0.47 -2.81 23.51
CA LYS A 257 -1.93 -2.87 23.70
C LYS A 257 -2.68 -3.44 22.50
N GLY A 258 -2.01 -3.74 21.38
CA GLY A 258 -2.64 -4.29 20.17
C GLY A 258 -3.38 -3.24 19.33
N ARG A 259 -4.30 -3.70 18.48
CA ARG A 259 -5.06 -2.86 17.54
C ARG A 259 -6.48 -2.60 18.03
N PHE A 260 -6.88 -1.35 17.99
CA PHE A 260 -8.25 -0.90 18.22
C PHE A 260 -8.86 -0.46 16.90
N VAL A 261 -10.03 -1.00 16.57
CA VAL A 261 -10.76 -0.72 15.33
C VAL A 261 -12.03 0.02 15.67
N PHE A 262 -12.30 1.08 14.92
CA PHE A 262 -13.38 2.02 15.14
C PHE A 262 -14.35 2.04 13.95
N SER A 263 -15.64 1.99 14.25
CA SER A 263 -16.70 2.16 13.26
C SER A 263 -17.86 2.99 13.82
N PHE A 264 -18.47 3.81 12.98
CA PHE A 264 -19.63 4.60 13.36
C PHE A 264 -20.91 3.76 13.42
N VAL A 265 -20.99 2.72 12.59
CA VAL A 265 -22.12 1.78 12.52
C VAL A 265 -21.77 0.46 13.19
N PRO A 266 -22.77 -0.33 13.65
CA PRO A 266 -22.52 -1.69 14.12
C PRO A 266 -21.91 -2.55 13.01
N GLN A 267 -21.04 -3.49 13.37
CA GLN A 267 -20.40 -4.43 12.45
C GLN A 267 -20.77 -5.88 12.87
N PRO A 268 -21.93 -6.42 12.42
CA PRO A 268 -22.37 -7.75 12.79
C PRO A 268 -21.35 -8.83 12.36
N GLY A 269 -21.18 -9.87 13.18
CA GLY A 269 -20.18 -10.91 12.93
C GLY A 269 -18.78 -10.58 13.45
N TYR A 270 -18.54 -9.34 13.86
CA TYR A 270 -17.28 -8.89 14.46
C TYR A 270 -17.45 -8.53 15.94
N GLY A 271 -16.34 -8.54 16.70
CA GLY A 271 -16.31 -8.29 18.15
C GLY A 271 -16.49 -6.83 18.57
N PHE A 272 -17.26 -6.02 17.81
CA PHE A 272 -17.45 -4.61 18.09
C PHE A 272 -18.40 -4.40 19.27
N THR A 273 -18.04 -3.48 20.15
CA THR A 273 -18.84 -3.05 21.29
C THR A 273 -19.06 -1.55 21.26
N LYS A 274 -20.26 -1.09 21.61
CA LYS A 274 -20.62 0.34 21.61
C LYS A 274 -20.10 1.03 22.87
N THR A 275 -18.79 1.15 22.99
CA THR A 275 -18.10 1.64 24.20
C THR A 275 -17.35 2.96 23.97
N GLY A 276 -17.19 3.36 22.70
CA GLY A 276 -16.52 4.60 22.34
C GLY A 276 -17.45 5.79 22.29
N VAL A 277 -16.90 6.97 22.54
CA VAL A 277 -17.56 8.26 22.37
C VAL A 277 -16.64 9.18 21.57
N ILE A 278 -17.15 9.68 20.44
CA ILE A 278 -16.55 10.82 19.76
C ILE A 278 -17.08 12.08 20.40
N GLU A 279 -16.20 13.03 20.69
CA GLU A 279 -16.53 14.39 21.08
C GLU A 279 -15.60 15.36 20.35
N ASP A 280 -16.12 15.93 19.27
CA ASP A 280 -15.40 16.83 18.37
C ASP A 280 -14.13 16.18 17.79
N LYS A 281 -12.94 16.59 18.25
CA LYS A 281 -11.65 16.01 17.87
C LYS A 281 -11.17 14.86 18.75
N ASN A 282 -11.98 14.43 19.72
CA ASN A 282 -11.59 13.41 20.68
C ASN A 282 -12.35 12.11 20.49
N ILE A 283 -11.69 10.98 20.68
CA ILE A 283 -12.29 9.66 20.88
C ILE A 283 -11.95 9.22 22.29
N ARG A 284 -12.95 8.79 23.05
CA ARG A 284 -12.80 8.22 24.40
C ARG A 284 -13.44 6.85 24.48
N PHE A 285 -12.73 5.88 25.04
CA PHE A 285 -13.26 4.54 25.30
C PHE A 285 -12.53 3.91 26.49
N SER A 286 -13.09 2.83 27.03
CA SER A 286 -12.49 2.07 28.12
C SER A 286 -12.54 0.59 27.82
N LEU A 287 -11.46 -0.12 28.16
CA LEU A 287 -11.35 -1.56 27.99
C LEU A 287 -10.43 -2.13 29.07
N ASN A 288 -10.81 -3.25 29.68
CA ASN A 288 -10.01 -3.93 30.70
C ASN A 288 -9.53 -3.05 31.87
N GLY A 289 -10.31 -2.02 32.22
CA GLY A 289 -9.97 -1.05 33.28
C GLY A 289 -9.10 0.13 32.82
N ASP A 290 -8.51 0.07 31.62
CA ASP A 290 -7.77 1.18 31.03
C ASP A 290 -8.72 2.20 30.37
N VAL A 291 -8.35 3.48 30.46
CA VAL A 291 -9.06 4.58 29.80
C VAL A 291 -8.19 5.15 28.69
N TYR A 292 -8.75 5.19 27.49
CA TYR A 292 -8.09 5.66 26.28
C TYR A 292 -8.68 7.01 25.87
N ASN A 293 -7.81 8.01 25.75
CA ASN A 293 -8.18 9.35 25.28
C ASN A 293 -7.34 9.67 24.04
N LEU A 294 -7.94 9.52 22.86
CA LEU A 294 -7.33 9.91 21.60
C LEU A 294 -7.78 11.32 21.24
N THR A 295 -6.82 12.20 20.94
CA THR A 295 -7.06 13.54 20.44
C THR A 295 -6.44 13.69 19.06
N SER A 296 -7.29 13.98 18.07
CA SER A 296 -6.92 14.36 16.71
C SER A 296 -6.66 15.88 16.63
N LYS A 297 -5.89 16.31 15.62
CA LYS A 297 -5.70 17.74 15.29
C LYS A 297 -7.00 18.38 14.78
N SER A 298 -7.80 17.64 14.04
CA SER A 298 -9.08 18.07 13.45
C SER A 298 -10.25 17.23 13.98
N THR A 299 -11.47 17.70 13.72
CA THR A 299 -12.70 17.00 14.14
C THR A 299 -12.75 15.61 13.54
N VAL A 300 -13.18 14.62 14.34
CA VAL A 300 -13.21 13.22 13.91
C VAL A 300 -14.32 12.97 12.89
N LEU A 301 -15.41 13.73 13.01
CA LEU A 301 -16.54 13.77 12.08
C LEU A 301 -16.73 15.19 11.56
N CYS A 302 -17.24 15.30 10.33
CA CYS A 302 -17.37 16.57 9.60
C CYS A 302 -18.18 17.66 10.34
N TYR A 303 -19.10 17.30 11.22
CA TYR A 303 -19.97 18.24 11.94
C TYR A 303 -19.67 18.36 13.44
N GLY A 304 -18.53 17.85 13.91
CA GLY A 304 -18.21 17.83 15.35
C GLY A 304 -19.31 17.12 16.15
N GLY A 305 -19.49 17.50 17.42
CA GLY A 305 -20.56 16.96 18.27
C GLY A 305 -20.17 15.70 19.03
N LYS A 306 -21.16 15.13 19.74
CA LYS A 306 -20.97 13.98 20.63
C LYS A 306 -21.72 12.76 20.10
N TRP A 307 -20.98 11.70 19.76
CA TRP A 307 -21.52 10.52 19.10
C TRP A 307 -21.02 9.24 19.74
N ASN A 308 -21.85 8.20 19.71
CA ASN A 308 -21.41 6.86 20.09
C ASN A 308 -20.54 6.27 18.98
N LEU A 309 -19.55 5.48 19.36
CA LEU A 309 -18.61 4.81 18.47
C LEU A 309 -18.51 3.33 18.85
N TRP A 310 -18.50 2.48 17.84
CA TRP A 310 -18.25 1.06 18.01
C TRP A 310 -16.75 0.79 18.00
N VAL A 311 -16.27 0.06 19.00
CA VAL A 311 -14.87 -0.26 19.21
C VAL A 311 -14.70 -1.76 19.28
N MET A 312 -13.76 -2.30 18.51
CA MET A 312 -13.29 -3.67 18.62
C MET A 312 -11.81 -3.67 18.99
N HIS A 313 -11.40 -4.63 19.80
CA HIS A 313 -10.02 -4.83 20.21
C HIS A 313 -9.48 -6.14 19.65
N ASP A 314 -8.38 -6.02 18.92
CA ASP A 314 -7.59 -7.13 18.40
C ASP A 314 -6.25 -7.11 19.14
N ALA A 315 -6.22 -7.83 20.27
CA ALA A 315 -5.12 -7.81 21.22
C ALA A 315 -3.82 -8.41 20.66
N ASP A 316 -3.96 -9.37 19.75
CA ASP A 316 -2.85 -10.15 19.20
C ASP A 316 -2.25 -9.50 17.95
N TYR A 317 -2.88 -8.44 17.41
CA TYR A 317 -2.34 -7.72 16.27
C TYR A 317 -1.02 -7.03 16.62
N THR A 318 0.01 -7.39 15.86
CA THR A 318 1.26 -6.63 15.75
C THR A 318 1.40 -6.16 14.31
N PRO A 319 1.73 -4.88 14.06
CA PRO A 319 2.03 -4.43 12.71
C PRO A 319 3.20 -5.24 12.17
N ASP A 320 3.08 -5.66 10.91
CA ASP A 320 4.18 -6.36 10.26
C ASP A 320 5.43 -5.47 10.20
N SER A 321 6.60 -6.10 10.18
CA SER A 321 7.90 -5.42 10.22
C SER A 321 8.23 -4.61 8.96
N SER A 322 7.31 -4.49 7.99
CA SER A 322 7.55 -3.80 6.73
C SER A 322 7.27 -2.30 6.82
N GLY A 323 8.25 -1.56 7.36
CA GLY A 323 8.24 -0.10 7.39
C GLY A 323 7.36 0.53 8.47
N ILE A 324 6.73 -0.30 9.30
CA ILE A 324 5.99 0.11 10.48
C ILE A 324 6.80 -0.26 11.71
N ASN A 325 7.18 0.74 12.52
CA ASN A 325 7.86 0.50 13.78
C ASN A 325 6.82 0.05 14.83
N PRO A 326 6.92 -1.18 15.38
CA PRO A 326 5.95 -1.69 16.36
C PRO A 326 6.01 -0.98 17.71
N SER A 327 7.02 -0.13 17.93
CA SER A 327 7.14 0.76 19.09
C SER A 327 6.43 2.10 18.92
N ASP A 328 5.89 2.39 17.73
CA ASP A 328 5.21 3.65 17.43
C ASP A 328 3.68 3.50 17.40
N LEU A 329 2.97 4.62 17.53
CA LEU A 329 1.53 4.70 17.29
C LEU A 329 1.27 4.61 15.78
N ASN A 330 0.59 3.55 15.37
CA ASN A 330 0.27 3.29 13.97
C ASN A 330 -1.21 3.38 13.70
N LEU A 331 -1.58 3.76 12.48
CA LEU A 331 -2.97 3.94 12.09
C LEU A 331 -3.19 3.52 10.64
N GLY A 332 -4.41 3.10 10.37
CA GLY A 332 -4.88 2.79 9.02
C GLY A 332 -6.40 2.84 8.95
N GLY A 333 -6.92 2.65 7.75
CA GLY A 333 -8.34 2.82 7.47
C GLY A 333 -8.72 2.10 6.20
N THR A 334 -9.99 1.77 6.11
CA THR A 334 -10.61 1.00 5.03
C THR A 334 -12.08 1.37 4.92
N SER A 335 -12.69 1.01 3.80
CA SER A 335 -14.13 1.16 3.55
C SER A 335 -14.96 0.14 4.34
N SER A 336 -14.41 -1.03 4.67
CA SER A 336 -15.14 -2.10 5.36
C SER A 336 -14.28 -2.94 6.32
N VAL A 337 -14.94 -3.50 7.33
CA VAL A 337 -14.30 -4.34 8.35
C VAL A 337 -13.76 -5.64 7.76
N ASP A 338 -14.45 -6.22 6.76
CA ASP A 338 -14.06 -7.47 6.12
C ASP A 338 -12.65 -7.39 5.55
N LEU A 339 -12.30 -6.26 4.94
CA LEU A 339 -10.98 -6.04 4.35
C LEU A 339 -9.85 -5.97 5.38
N LEU A 340 -10.18 -5.68 6.63
CA LEU A 340 -9.22 -5.66 7.72
C LEU A 340 -8.89 -7.07 8.24
N PHE A 341 -9.81 -8.04 8.05
CA PHE A 341 -9.74 -9.41 8.58
C PHE A 341 -9.74 -10.50 7.54
N ARG A 342 -9.84 -10.18 6.25
CA ARG A 342 -9.66 -11.17 5.18
C ARG A 342 -8.29 -11.81 5.40
N ALA A 343 -8.30 -13.10 5.73
CA ALA A 343 -7.11 -13.92 5.60
C ALA A 343 -6.62 -13.75 4.15
N PRO A 344 -5.30 -13.64 3.91
CA PRO A 344 -4.80 -13.81 2.55
C PRO A 344 -5.42 -15.11 2.05
N MET A 345 -6.20 -15.07 0.96
CA MET A 345 -6.95 -16.22 0.46
C MET A 345 -6.05 -17.45 0.57
N GLU A 346 -6.34 -18.34 1.52
CA GLU A 346 -5.80 -19.68 1.46
C GLU A 346 -6.29 -20.22 0.13
N MET A 347 -5.33 -20.45 -0.77
CA MET A 347 -5.58 -21.08 -2.05
C MET A 347 -6.46 -22.31 -1.77
N MET A 348 -7.73 -22.23 -2.15
CA MET A 348 -8.58 -23.40 -2.18
C MET A 348 -7.85 -24.40 -3.07
N GLU A 349 -7.35 -25.47 -2.45
CA GLU A 349 -6.91 -26.65 -3.18
C GLU A 349 -8.11 -27.11 -4.03
N LEU A 350 -7.99 -26.91 -5.34
CA LEU A 350 -8.80 -27.54 -6.37
C LEU A 350 -7.92 -28.45 -7.20
#